data_AF-A0A6J5BPD7-F1
#
_entry.id   AF-A0A6J5BPD7-F1
#
_cell.length_a   1.000
_cell.length_b   1.000
_cell.length_c   1.000
_cell.angle_alpha   90.00
_cell.angle_beta   90.00
_cell.angle_gamma   90.00
#
_symmetry.space_group_name_H-M   'P 1'
#
loop_
_entity.id
_entity.type
_entity.pdbx_description
1 polymer ?
#
loop_
_entity_poly.entity_id
_entity_poly.type
_entity_poly.pdbx_seq_one_letter_code
_entity_poly.pdbx_strand_id
1 'polypeptide(L)'
;MKKGLLAVLCVAAAACSTQGQVDPDVMQIATTPLTCSNKAECDLWWQRAQTWVTNNSTYQVESATDTLIQTAGPDGGKRALAYQITRTANPDGTATIGFAAHCDGSLGCTPNPWEAGADFKEYVRGAAPGAQRTDLKPPQPASTAMHRDALQGQSVPRSNGEAVSQ
;
A
#
# COMPACT_ATOMS: atom_id res chain seq x y z
N MET A 1 51.79 -45.15 -0.10
CA MET A 1 50.72 -45.65 0.79
C MET A 1 49.98 -44.44 1.39
N LYS A 2 48.70 -44.23 1.02
CA LYS A 2 47.53 -43.79 1.83
C LYS A 2 47.80 -42.78 2.98
N LYS A 3 47.13 -41.65 3.18
CA LYS A 3 45.84 -40.96 2.84
C LYS A 3 46.08 -39.50 3.31
N GLY A 4 45.38 -38.44 2.96
CA GLY A 4 44.14 -38.19 2.25
C GLY A 4 43.97 -36.67 2.26
N LEU A 5 43.45 -36.16 1.15
CA LEU A 5 43.16 -34.76 0.87
C LEU A 5 42.21 -34.20 1.94
N LEU A 6 42.58 -33.16 2.67
CA LEU A 6 41.66 -32.36 3.49
C LEU A 6 41.48 -30.98 2.85
N ALA A 7 40.71 -30.95 1.77
CA ALA A 7 40.08 -29.73 1.27
C ALA A 7 38.80 -29.51 2.07
N VAL A 8 38.91 -28.85 3.23
CA VAL A 8 37.73 -28.38 3.97
C VAL A 8 37.23 -27.12 3.29
N LEU A 9 36.12 -27.28 2.58
CA LEU A 9 35.23 -26.25 2.06
C LEU A 9 34.95 -25.18 3.13
N CYS A 10 35.57 -24.01 3.02
CA CYS A 10 35.01 -22.77 3.55
C CYS A 10 34.05 -22.20 2.50
N VAL A 11 32.89 -22.85 2.31
CA VAL A 11 31.74 -22.18 1.68
C VAL A 11 31.16 -21.25 2.74
N ALA A 12 31.79 -20.08 2.88
CA ALA A 12 31.17 -18.97 3.58
C ALA A 12 29.93 -18.62 2.78
N ALA A 13 28.76 -19.01 3.28
CA ALA A 13 27.49 -18.52 2.78
C ALA A 13 27.55 -17.00 2.87
N ALA A 14 27.64 -16.32 1.73
CA ALA A 14 27.32 -14.91 1.62
C ALA A 14 25.81 -14.79 1.92
N ALA A 15 25.46 -14.76 3.20
CA ALA A 15 24.20 -14.20 3.64
C ALA A 15 24.30 -12.70 3.35
N CYS A 16 23.98 -12.31 2.12
CA CYS A 16 23.67 -10.94 1.78
C CYS A 16 22.48 -10.56 2.65
N SER A 17 22.75 -9.99 3.81
CA SER A 17 21.75 -9.41 4.70
C SER A 17 21.01 -8.34 3.91
N THR A 18 19.74 -8.60 3.59
CA THR A 18 18.79 -7.65 2.97
C THR A 18 18.36 -6.54 3.94
N GLN A 19 19.28 -6.06 4.79
CA GLN A 19 19.05 -4.87 5.59
C GLN A 19 18.94 -3.67 4.65
N GLY A 20 17.72 -3.17 4.50
CA GLY A 20 17.41 -2.01 3.66
C GLY A 20 16.72 -2.32 2.34
N GLN A 21 16.29 -3.55 2.08
CA GLN A 21 15.45 -3.82 0.91
C GLN A 21 14.03 -3.28 1.15
N VAL A 22 13.71 -2.17 0.49
CA VAL A 22 12.36 -1.62 0.40
C VAL A 22 11.56 -2.50 -0.55
N ASP A 23 10.29 -2.76 -0.22
CA ASP A 23 9.37 -3.43 -1.13
C ASP A 23 9.30 -2.66 -2.47
N PRO A 24 9.47 -3.33 -3.63
CA PRO A 24 9.50 -2.65 -4.92
C PRO A 24 8.22 -1.86 -5.22
N ASP A 25 7.06 -2.31 -4.75
CA ASP A 25 5.79 -1.61 -4.93
C ASP A 25 5.76 -0.31 -4.11
N VAL A 26 6.22 -0.37 -2.85
CA VAL A 26 6.39 0.81 -1.99
C VAL A 26 7.35 1.80 -2.63
N MET A 27 8.48 1.33 -3.17
CA MET A 27 9.45 2.19 -3.85
C MET A 27 8.85 2.85 -5.10
N GLN A 28 8.06 2.11 -5.88
CA GLN A 28 7.39 2.66 -7.06
C GLN A 28 6.40 3.77 -6.68
N ILE A 29 5.56 3.54 -5.67
CA ILE A 29 4.60 4.55 -5.19
C ILE A 29 5.35 5.77 -4.63
N ALA A 30 6.35 5.54 -3.78
CA ALA A 30 7.13 6.57 -3.13
C ALA A 30 7.99 7.39 -4.10
N THR A 31 8.35 6.86 -5.26
CA THR A 31 9.09 7.60 -6.32
C THR A 31 8.18 8.25 -7.35
N THR A 32 6.93 7.79 -7.51
CA THR A 32 5.97 8.38 -8.46
C THR A 32 5.60 9.80 -8.03
N PRO A 33 5.73 10.83 -8.90
CA PRO A 33 5.35 12.20 -8.57
C PRO A 33 3.89 12.33 -8.11
N LEU A 34 3.65 13.26 -7.19
CA LEU A 34 2.32 13.62 -6.73
C LEU A 34 1.95 14.98 -7.31
N THR A 35 1.52 14.98 -8.58
CA THR A 35 1.15 16.18 -9.33
C THR A 35 -0.36 16.23 -9.54
N CYS A 36 -0.99 17.32 -9.12
CA CYS A 36 -2.42 17.59 -9.28
C CYS A 36 -2.69 18.38 -10.56
N SER A 37 -3.83 18.17 -11.19
CA SER A 37 -4.09 18.58 -12.58
C SER A 37 -4.76 19.95 -12.72
N ASN A 38 -5.40 20.44 -11.67
CA ASN A 38 -6.11 21.73 -11.67
C ASN A 38 -6.18 22.32 -10.26
N LYS A 39 -6.54 23.60 -10.16
CA LYS A 39 -6.59 24.33 -8.87
C LYS A 39 -7.42 23.60 -7.80
N ALA A 40 -8.62 23.12 -8.15
CA ALA A 40 -9.50 22.48 -7.18
C ALA A 40 -8.91 21.17 -6.65
N GLU A 41 -8.33 20.35 -7.53
CA GLU A 41 -7.62 19.13 -7.13
C GLU A 41 -6.39 19.44 -6.27
N CYS A 42 -5.60 20.46 -6.66
CA CYS A 42 -4.42 20.86 -5.92
C CYS A 42 -4.73 21.38 -4.52
N ASP A 43 -5.82 22.15 -4.38
CA ASP A 43 -6.27 22.64 -3.07
C ASP A 43 -6.75 21.48 -2.19
N LEU A 44 -7.53 20.55 -2.75
CA LEU A 44 -7.96 19.34 -2.05
C LEU A 44 -6.78 18.47 -1.60
N TRP A 45 -5.82 18.22 -2.49
CA TRP A 45 -4.65 17.41 -2.19
C TRP A 45 -3.77 18.06 -1.14
N TRP A 46 -3.65 19.39 -1.14
CA TRP A 46 -2.93 20.12 -0.10
C TRP A 46 -3.60 19.99 1.27
N GLN A 47 -4.93 20.12 1.33
CA GLN A 47 -5.69 19.89 2.57
C GLN A 47 -5.54 18.45 3.09
N ARG A 48 -5.56 17.46 2.19
CA ARG A 48 -5.29 16.06 2.57
C ARG A 48 -3.86 15.89 3.09
N ALA A 49 -2.88 16.53 2.47
CA ALA A 49 -1.50 16.47 2.93
C ALA A 49 -1.35 17.01 4.36
N GLN A 50 -1.96 18.17 4.65
CA GLN A 50 -1.97 18.74 6.00
C GLN A 50 -2.63 17.78 7.02
N THR A 51 -3.77 17.19 6.65
CA THR A 51 -4.50 16.24 7.50
C THR A 51 -3.65 14.99 7.78
N TRP A 52 -3.00 14.44 6.75
CA TRP A 52 -2.17 13.26 6.88
C TRP A 52 -1.00 13.51 7.82
N VAL A 53 -0.27 14.62 7.65
CA VAL A 53 0.87 14.95 8.53
C VAL A 53 0.42 15.13 9.98
N THR A 54 -0.70 15.83 10.18
CA THR A 54 -1.28 16.03 11.53
C THR A 54 -1.62 14.71 12.22
N ASN A 55 -2.09 13.72 11.46
CA ASN A 55 -2.53 12.43 12.02
C ASN A 55 -1.41 11.39 12.13
N ASN A 56 -0.34 11.51 11.35
CA ASN A 56 0.73 10.51 11.26
C ASN A 56 2.05 10.96 11.90
N SER A 57 2.12 12.20 12.39
CA SER A 57 3.31 12.71 13.07
C SER A 57 3.25 12.54 14.57
N THR A 58 4.36 12.11 15.15
CA THR A 58 4.62 12.21 16.59
C THR A 58 5.02 13.63 17.00
N TYR A 59 5.62 14.39 16.07
CA TYR A 59 6.04 15.78 16.27
C TYR A 59 4.91 16.74 15.91
N GLN A 60 4.81 17.85 16.63
CA GLN A 60 3.83 18.90 16.33
C GLN A 60 4.13 19.56 14.98
N VAL A 61 3.10 20.01 14.28
CA VAL A 61 3.24 20.85 13.08
C VAL A 61 3.67 22.26 13.52
N GLU A 62 4.84 22.71 13.07
CA GLU A 62 5.39 24.04 13.38
C GLU A 62 5.07 25.07 12.30
N SER A 63 4.93 24.61 11.05
CA SER A 63 4.57 25.45 9.92
C SER A 63 3.52 24.76 9.05
N ALA A 64 2.49 25.50 8.67
CA ALA A 64 1.51 25.08 7.68
C ALA A 64 1.02 26.29 6.89
N THR A 65 1.65 26.54 5.75
CA THR A 65 1.34 27.62 4.82
C THR A 65 0.73 27.06 3.53
N ASP A 66 0.51 27.91 2.54
CA ASP A 66 0.05 27.48 1.22
C ASP A 66 1.11 26.66 0.44
N THR A 67 2.37 26.66 0.88
CA THR A 67 3.49 26.02 0.16
C THR A 67 4.37 25.11 1.00
N LEU A 68 4.24 25.13 2.33
CA LEU A 68 5.06 24.36 3.25
C LEU A 68 4.23 23.79 4.39
N ILE A 69 4.37 22.49 4.67
CA ILE A 69 3.98 21.87 5.94
C ILE A 69 5.26 21.30 6.54
N GLN A 70 5.56 21.64 7.79
CA GLN A 70 6.75 21.17 8.48
C GLN A 70 6.42 20.84 9.94
N THR A 71 6.94 19.70 10.40
CA THR A 71 6.87 19.32 11.81
C THR A 71 8.15 19.70 12.54
N ALA A 72 8.06 19.74 13.87
CA ALA A 72 9.22 19.75 14.75
C ALA A 72 10.08 18.49 14.57
N GLY A 73 11.24 18.50 15.23
CA GLY A 73 12.16 17.38 15.31
C GLY A 73 12.87 17.06 13.98
N PRO A 74 13.49 15.86 13.86
CA PRO A 74 13.62 14.86 14.91
C PRO A 74 14.51 15.35 16.06
N ASP A 75 14.37 14.73 17.24
CA ASP A 75 15.15 15.07 18.43
C ASP A 75 15.79 13.82 19.03
N GLY A 76 17.06 13.93 19.44
CA GLY A 76 17.67 13.02 20.42
C GLY A 76 17.79 11.57 19.98
N GLY A 77 18.13 11.31 18.71
CA GLY A 77 18.34 9.94 18.21
C GLY A 77 17.06 9.13 18.07
N LYS A 78 15.89 9.79 18.10
CA LYS A 78 14.59 9.13 17.94
C LYS A 78 14.43 8.60 16.52
N ARG A 79 13.73 7.46 16.42
CA ARG A 79 13.40 6.80 15.15
C ARG A 79 12.11 7.32 14.51
N ALA A 80 11.34 8.13 15.23
CA ALA A 80 10.11 8.73 14.73
C ALA A 80 10.43 9.70 13.59
N LEU A 81 9.57 9.74 12.58
CA LEU A 81 9.76 10.61 11.42
C LEU A 81 9.32 12.03 11.73
N ALA A 82 10.15 13.00 11.37
CA ALA A 82 9.75 14.38 11.11
C ALA A 82 9.51 14.58 9.62
N TYR A 83 8.58 15.47 9.28
CA TYR A 83 8.09 15.65 7.92
C TYR A 83 8.30 17.07 7.42
N GLN A 84 8.61 17.17 6.13
CA GLN A 84 8.57 18.39 5.36
C GLN A 84 7.85 18.12 4.04
N ILE A 85 6.70 18.76 3.86
CA ILE A 85 5.88 18.66 2.65
C ILE A 85 5.89 20.01 1.96
N THR A 86 6.07 20.02 0.64
CA THR A 86 6.07 21.24 -0.16
C THR A 86 4.97 21.20 -1.21
N ARG A 87 4.44 22.37 -1.57
CA ARG A 87 3.60 22.55 -2.76
C ARG A 87 4.28 23.53 -3.70
N THR A 88 4.65 23.04 -4.87
CA THR A 88 5.31 23.84 -5.91
C THR A 88 4.35 24.00 -7.08
N ALA A 89 3.95 25.24 -7.37
CA ALA A 89 3.15 25.54 -8.55
C ALA A 89 3.97 25.31 -9.83
N ASN A 90 3.31 24.75 -10.85
CA ASN A 90 3.88 24.56 -12.17
C ASN A 90 3.32 25.65 -13.13
N PRO A 91 4.03 25.99 -14.22
CA PRO A 91 3.61 27.06 -15.14
C PRO A 91 2.29 26.78 -15.89
N ASP A 92 1.88 25.52 -15.97
CA ASP A 92 0.66 25.05 -16.66
C ASP A 92 -0.59 25.07 -15.76
N GLY A 93 -0.48 25.59 -14.53
CA GLY A 93 -1.58 25.64 -13.56
C GLY A 93 -1.76 24.37 -12.72
N THR A 94 -0.91 23.37 -12.93
CA THR A 94 -0.77 22.21 -12.03
C THR A 94 0.10 22.56 -10.82
N ALA A 95 0.18 21.67 -9.83
CA ALA A 95 1.18 21.77 -8.78
C ALA A 95 1.73 20.39 -8.42
N THR A 96 2.98 20.36 -7.96
CA THR A 96 3.65 19.16 -7.47
C THR A 96 3.75 19.24 -5.95
N ILE A 97 3.30 18.18 -5.28
CA ILE A 97 3.39 18.02 -3.83
C ILE A 97 4.60 17.14 -3.51
N GLY A 98 5.61 17.73 -2.87
CA GLY A 98 6.81 17.04 -2.42
C GLY A 98 6.62 16.42 -1.05
N PHE A 99 7.20 15.23 -0.84
CA PHE A 99 7.23 14.56 0.46
C PHE A 99 8.69 14.31 0.86
N ALA A 100 9.06 14.75 2.06
CA ALA A 100 10.31 14.40 2.70
C ALA A 100 10.05 13.97 4.15
N ALA A 101 10.70 12.90 4.57
CA ALA A 101 10.67 12.41 5.93
C ALA A 101 12.06 11.95 6.37
N HIS A 102 12.41 12.22 7.62
CA HIS A 102 13.70 11.84 8.19
C HIS A 102 13.60 11.62 9.70
N CYS A 103 14.61 10.97 10.29
CA CYS A 103 14.74 10.75 11.73
C CYS A 103 16.24 10.72 12.12
N ASP A 104 16.53 10.73 13.42
CA ASP A 104 17.91 10.72 13.95
C ASP A 104 18.38 9.35 14.46
N GLY A 105 17.54 8.31 14.34
CA GLY A 105 17.85 6.98 14.84
C GLY A 105 18.99 6.30 14.08
N SER A 106 20.07 5.94 14.77
CA SER A 106 21.23 5.22 14.19
C SER A 106 20.88 3.84 13.62
N LEU A 107 19.81 3.23 14.11
CA LEU A 107 19.27 1.96 13.63
C LEU A 107 18.26 2.15 12.48
N GLY A 108 18.10 3.36 11.94
CA GLY A 108 17.09 3.74 10.94
C GLY A 108 15.78 4.25 11.54
N CYS A 109 14.84 4.64 10.68
CA CYS A 109 13.54 5.17 11.07
C CYS A 109 12.48 4.09 11.23
N THR A 110 11.45 4.38 12.03
CA THR A 110 10.24 3.55 12.13
C THR A 110 9.00 4.45 12.16
N PRO A 111 8.11 4.38 11.14
CA PRO A 111 8.27 3.61 9.91
C PRO A 111 9.45 4.12 9.07
N ASN A 112 9.84 3.38 8.02
CA ASN A 112 10.89 3.89 7.14
C ASN A 112 10.33 5.01 6.22
N PRO A 113 11.17 5.94 5.72
CA PRO A 113 10.67 7.07 4.92
C PRO A 113 9.96 6.67 3.62
N TRP A 114 10.29 5.51 3.04
CA TRP A 114 9.67 5.03 1.81
C TRP A 114 8.24 4.57 2.04
N GLU A 115 8.00 3.80 3.09
CA GLU A 115 6.65 3.38 3.51
C GLU A 115 5.78 4.59 3.81
N ALA A 116 6.28 5.55 4.60
CA ALA A 116 5.56 6.76 4.92
C ALA A 116 5.25 7.61 3.67
N GLY A 117 6.19 7.71 2.74
CA GLY A 117 5.99 8.43 1.48
C GLY A 117 4.99 7.77 0.55
N ALA A 118 4.95 6.44 0.51
CA ALA A 118 3.95 5.70 -0.25
C ALA A 118 2.53 5.92 0.33
N ASP A 119 2.38 5.70 1.64
CA ASP A 119 1.09 5.89 2.34
C ASP A 119 0.57 7.33 2.21
N PHE A 120 1.44 8.33 2.40
CA PHE A 120 1.11 9.73 2.17
C PHE A 120 0.54 9.96 0.77
N LYS A 121 1.21 9.45 -0.27
CA LYS A 121 0.80 9.65 -1.67
C LYS A 121 -0.52 8.97 -1.99
N GLU A 122 -0.78 7.79 -1.44
CA GLU A 122 -2.07 7.11 -1.60
C GLU A 122 -3.19 7.88 -0.93
N TYR A 123 -3.00 8.28 0.34
CA TYR A 123 -3.97 9.07 1.09
C TYR A 123 -4.32 10.39 0.39
N VAL A 124 -3.30 11.12 -0.10
CA VAL A 124 -3.52 12.41 -0.76
C VAL A 124 -4.30 12.25 -2.06
N ARG A 125 -4.03 11.21 -2.85
CA ARG A 125 -4.82 10.88 -4.05
C ARG A 125 -6.26 10.47 -3.69
N GLY A 126 -6.48 10.01 -2.47
CA GLY A 126 -7.77 9.50 -2.01
C GLY A 126 -7.96 8.01 -2.29
N ALA A 127 -6.87 7.29 -2.55
CA ALA A 127 -6.86 5.84 -2.45
C ALA A 127 -6.85 5.52 -0.94
N ALA A 128 -7.98 5.05 -0.41
CA ALA A 128 -8.01 4.63 0.99
C ALA A 128 -7.03 3.46 1.19
N PRO A 129 -6.19 3.46 2.25
CA PRO A 129 -5.42 2.28 2.62
C PRO A 129 -6.41 1.14 2.92
N GLY A 130 -6.54 0.19 2.00
CA GLY A 130 -7.38 -1.01 2.17
C GLY A 130 -8.58 -1.18 1.23
N ALA A 131 -8.90 -0.26 0.32
CA ALA A 131 -10.02 -0.44 -0.62
C ALA A 131 -9.70 -1.34 -1.84
N GLN A 132 -8.50 -1.93 -1.90
CA GLN A 132 -8.05 -2.79 -3.02
C GLN A 132 -7.27 -4.02 -2.50
N ARG A 133 -7.75 -4.72 -1.46
CA ARG A 133 -7.28 -6.09 -1.14
C ARG A 133 -8.39 -6.96 -0.53
N THR A 134 -9.56 -7.06 -1.17
CA THR A 134 -10.49 -8.17 -0.88
C THR A 134 -11.21 -8.76 -2.08
N ASP A 135 -11.22 -8.13 -3.27
CA ASP A 135 -12.16 -8.55 -4.32
C ASP A 135 -11.52 -8.93 -5.66
N LEU A 136 -10.35 -9.58 -5.63
CA LEU A 136 -9.80 -10.31 -6.77
C LEU A 136 -9.38 -11.73 -6.38
N LYS A 137 -10.31 -12.49 -5.80
CA LYS A 137 -10.35 -13.94 -6.03
C LYS A 137 -11.05 -14.12 -7.39
N PRO A 138 -10.37 -14.61 -8.44
CA PRO A 138 -11.07 -15.01 -9.66
C PRO A 138 -12.12 -16.06 -9.30
N PRO A 139 -13.36 -15.98 -9.83
CA PRO A 139 -14.33 -17.05 -9.62
C PRO A 139 -13.75 -18.32 -10.24
N GLN A 140 -13.35 -19.26 -9.39
CA GLN A 140 -13.00 -20.60 -9.82
C GLN A 140 -14.27 -21.19 -10.44
N PRO A 141 -14.26 -21.65 -11.70
CA PRO A 141 -15.42 -22.33 -12.26
C PRO A 141 -15.67 -23.59 -11.42
N ALA A 142 -16.89 -23.72 -10.92
CA ALA A 142 -17.31 -24.89 -10.15
C ALA A 142 -17.03 -26.15 -10.99
N SER A 143 -16.19 -27.04 -10.44
CA SER A 143 -15.94 -28.36 -11.01
C SER A 143 -17.25 -29.12 -11.10
N THR A 144 -17.71 -29.35 -12.33
CA THR A 144 -18.78 -30.28 -12.68
C THR A 144 -18.32 -31.72 -12.40
N ALA A 145 -18.30 -32.12 -11.13
CA ALA A 145 -18.13 -33.52 -10.76
C ALA A 145 -19.49 -34.22 -10.85
N MET A 146 -19.72 -34.81 -12.02
CA MET A 146 -20.74 -35.84 -12.21
C MET A 146 -20.61 -36.91 -11.12
N HIS A 147 -21.67 -37.13 -10.35
CA HIS A 147 -21.89 -38.41 -9.68
C HIS A 147 -23.21 -38.99 -10.19
N ARG A 148 -23.06 -40.13 -10.83
CA ARG A 148 -24.07 -40.96 -11.47
C ARG A 148 -24.39 -42.13 -10.53
N ASP A 149 -25.62 -42.63 -10.66
CA ASP A 149 -26.17 -43.89 -10.13
C ASP A 149 -26.44 -43.91 -8.61
N ALA A 150 -27.51 -44.49 -8.06
CA ALA A 150 -28.74 -45.14 -8.53
C ALA A 150 -29.60 -45.34 -7.22
N LEU A 151 -30.93 -45.32 -7.20
CA LEU A 151 -31.83 -46.46 -7.42
C LEU A 151 -33.26 -46.05 -6.98
N GLN A 152 -34.24 -46.34 -7.85
CA GLN A 152 -35.56 -46.94 -7.57
C GLN A 152 -36.57 -46.23 -6.64
N GLY A 153 -37.76 -45.94 -7.18
CA GLY A 153 -38.87 -45.48 -6.34
C GLY A 153 -40.25 -45.13 -6.92
N GLN A 154 -40.66 -45.71 -8.07
CA GLN A 154 -42.06 -46.03 -8.40
C GLN A 154 -43.13 -44.91 -8.66
N SER A 155 -43.79 -45.11 -9.82
CA SER A 155 -45.21 -44.89 -10.15
C SER A 155 -45.80 -43.47 -10.32
N VAL A 156 -46.10 -43.15 -11.59
CA VAL A 156 -47.16 -42.22 -12.05
C VAL A 156 -48.53 -42.98 -12.05
N PRO A 157 -49.71 -42.32 -12.08
CA PRO A 157 -50.20 -41.67 -13.29
C PRO A 157 -50.97 -40.33 -13.10
N ARG A 158 -51.16 -39.66 -14.25
CA ARG A 158 -51.95 -38.45 -14.55
C ARG A 158 -53.30 -38.33 -13.83
N SER A 159 -53.71 -37.09 -13.59
CA SER A 159 -55.08 -36.65 -13.94
C SER A 159 -55.07 -35.22 -14.46
N ASN A 160 -55.48 -35.05 -15.71
CA ASN A 160 -55.94 -33.77 -16.25
C ASN A 160 -57.33 -33.48 -15.64
N GLY A 161 -57.61 -32.22 -15.36
CA GLY A 161 -58.94 -31.75 -14.96
C GLY A 161 -59.06 -30.26 -15.21
N GLU A 162 -59.71 -29.91 -16.32
CA GLU A 162 -60.35 -28.61 -16.55
C GLU A 162 -61.20 -28.18 -15.35
N ALA A 163 -61.25 -26.87 -15.07
CA ALA A 163 -62.52 -26.14 -14.96
C ALA A 163 -62.29 -24.63 -14.77
N VAL A 164 -63.11 -23.89 -15.51
CA VAL A 164 -63.33 -22.45 -15.54
C VAL A 164 -64.02 -21.98 -14.25
N SER A 165 -63.81 -20.72 -13.81
CA SER A 165 -64.89 -19.81 -13.41
C SER A 165 -64.40 -18.44 -12.93
N GLN A 166 -64.94 -17.43 -13.62
CA GLN A 166 -65.37 -16.07 -13.23
C GLN A 166 -64.49 -15.21 -12.32
#